data_AF-A2G881-F1
#
_entry.id   AF-A2G881-F1
#
_cell.length_a   1.000
_cell.length_b   1.000
_cell.length_c   1.000
_cell.angle_alpha   90.00
_cell.angle_beta   90.00
_cell.angle_gamma   90.00
#
_symmetry.space_group_name_H-M   'P 1'
#
loop_
_entity.id
_entity.type
_entity.pdbx_description
1 polymer ?
#
loop_
_entity_poly.entity_id
_entity_poly.type
_entity_poly.pdbx_seq_one_letter_code
_entity_poly.pdbx_strand_id
1 'polypeptide(L)'
;MAKELRDGELDKIVKTTTDKLVCVDFGNPTCPPCIRAKPIWNSMASKYPTCAFYSVECQSCPGTASDYQIHATPTFVFILRGREVGRVQGFDQNQIVSIIEKYKPAGTFSGKGHTLGDSPAPNQDDYLARVLAQAQEAAMARNKPKQQAPEQSCCEGGICKIPPKNNKHDEELKQMLKEMDFPDYICDAAIKGTNHGSIDDCVAWIAENQDEVERLQSVNKVQQDSVPVKGDAPATPAPAETPAPAPEPISQPEEKIVLSAAGESMKNDLVDMGIEEDLAIKAIDYCDAESIDKALDYIYKVQNGEQIPPKKKQMTQEQAKAFVEQMRLKAKAAEEAKNTPEARAKAEIERRKQLKEDAERHEIMEQQKREKERRQIEQQRIQDKLELERVKARIRAQRAEQAGNTQQQATVQPVQQTHVSTKAPATEATIQFVLPDNTKKVIKFPLDATISDVEKKVKSEIPQLASRIIQFETVIPRILIPKSDYGKTLTDLHLTPRSQLCVKY
;
A
#
# COMPACT_ATOMS: atom_id res chain seq x y z
N MET A 1 -20.04 -15.04 11.09
CA MET A 1 -21.14 -14.56 10.24
C MET A 1 -21.10 -13.05 10.16
N ALA A 2 -21.53 -12.44 9.06
CA ALA A 2 -21.59 -10.99 8.92
C ALA A 2 -22.68 -10.42 9.85
N LYS A 3 -22.43 -9.23 10.42
CA LYS A 3 -23.38 -8.57 11.34
C LYS A 3 -24.37 -7.73 10.55
N GLU A 4 -25.67 -7.89 10.80
CA GLU A 4 -26.69 -7.04 10.20
C GLU A 4 -26.74 -5.66 10.88
N LEU A 5 -26.89 -4.61 10.07
CA LEU A 5 -26.89 -3.21 10.51
C LEU A 5 -28.26 -2.56 10.32
N ARG A 6 -28.55 -1.58 11.17
CA ARG A 6 -29.73 -0.70 11.04
C ARG A 6 -29.37 0.60 10.34
N ASP A 7 -30.40 1.32 9.89
CA ASP A 7 -30.23 2.57 9.14
C ASP A 7 -29.44 3.61 9.96
N GLY A 8 -28.40 4.19 9.35
CA GLY A 8 -27.51 5.17 9.98
C GLY A 8 -26.47 4.60 10.95
N GLU A 9 -26.39 3.28 11.14
CA GLU A 9 -25.32 2.67 11.96
C GLU A 9 -23.99 2.55 11.21
N LEU A 10 -24.03 2.38 9.87
CA LEU A 10 -22.84 2.17 9.06
C LEU A 10 -21.85 3.35 9.16
N ASP A 11 -22.34 4.57 9.11
CA ASP A 11 -21.53 5.79 9.26
C ASP A 11 -20.76 5.83 10.58
N LYS A 12 -21.39 5.39 11.67
CA LYS A 12 -20.75 5.35 13.00
C LYS A 12 -19.65 4.30 13.03
N ILE A 13 -19.89 3.15 12.41
CA ILE A 13 -18.93 2.05 12.32
C ILE A 13 -17.73 2.48 11.49
N VAL A 14 -17.95 3.10 10.33
CA VAL A 14 -16.89 3.58 9.45
C VAL A 14 -16.03 4.65 10.13
N LYS A 15 -16.64 5.55 10.92
CA LYS A 15 -15.90 6.57 11.69
C LYS A 15 -15.11 6.00 12.86
N THR A 16 -15.62 4.94 13.49
CA THR A 16 -14.98 4.33 14.68
C THR A 16 -13.94 3.27 14.29
N THR A 17 -14.12 2.62 13.14
CA THR A 17 -13.30 1.49 12.67
C THR A 17 -12.37 1.97 11.57
N THR A 18 -11.24 2.58 11.95
CA THR A 18 -10.22 3.08 11.02
C THR A 18 -9.19 2.03 10.63
N ASP A 19 -9.00 1.03 11.48
CA ASP A 19 -7.81 0.15 11.45
C ASP A 19 -8.08 -1.19 10.75
N LYS A 20 -9.36 -1.46 10.43
CA LYS A 20 -9.82 -2.67 9.75
C LYS A 20 -10.50 -2.32 8.45
N LEU A 21 -10.42 -3.22 7.49
CA LEU A 21 -11.24 -3.16 6.28
C LEU A 21 -12.70 -3.45 6.68
N VAL A 22 -13.59 -2.50 6.38
CA VAL A 22 -15.04 -2.63 6.56
C VAL A 22 -15.64 -3.11 5.24
N CYS A 23 -16.18 -4.31 5.24
CA CYS A 23 -16.79 -4.97 4.09
C CYS A 23 -18.31 -4.97 4.29
N VAL A 24 -19.08 -4.41 3.37
CA VAL A 24 -20.54 -4.26 3.49
C VAL A 24 -21.24 -4.90 2.30
N ASP A 25 -22.18 -5.83 2.53
CA ASP A 25 -23.14 -6.26 1.50
C ASP A 25 -24.45 -5.49 1.62
N PHE A 26 -24.82 -4.82 0.53
CA PHE A 26 -26.13 -4.21 0.35
C PHE A 26 -27.00 -5.16 -0.44
N GLY A 27 -28.00 -5.74 0.22
CA GLY A 27 -28.86 -6.77 -0.34
C GLY A 27 -30.31 -6.67 0.13
N ASN A 28 -31.15 -7.58 -0.35
CA ASN A 28 -32.52 -7.76 0.14
C ASN A 28 -32.82 -9.27 0.25
N PRO A 29 -33.55 -9.73 1.27
CA PRO A 29 -33.85 -11.16 1.47
C PRO A 29 -34.77 -11.74 0.40
N THR A 30 -35.52 -10.89 -0.31
CA THR A 30 -36.42 -11.28 -1.41
C THR A 30 -35.72 -11.34 -2.77
N CYS A 31 -34.46 -10.93 -2.85
CA CYS A 31 -33.71 -10.85 -4.10
C CYS A 31 -32.95 -12.17 -4.36
N PRO A 32 -33.28 -12.95 -5.42
CA PRO A 32 -32.65 -14.24 -5.68
C PRO A 32 -31.11 -14.25 -5.73
N PRO A 33 -30.42 -13.31 -6.41
CA PRO A 33 -28.95 -13.26 -6.36
C PRO A 33 -28.41 -12.92 -4.95
N CYS A 34 -29.12 -12.12 -4.14
CA CYS A 34 -28.72 -11.86 -2.75
C CYS A 34 -28.81 -13.11 -1.89
N ILE A 35 -29.88 -13.90 -2.03
CA ILE A 35 -30.06 -15.15 -1.28
C ILE A 35 -28.89 -16.11 -1.56
N ARG A 36 -28.46 -16.23 -2.82
CA ARG A 36 -27.30 -17.06 -3.19
C ARG A 36 -25.98 -16.52 -2.65
N ALA A 37 -25.81 -15.20 -2.61
CA ALA A 37 -24.59 -14.55 -2.13
C ALA A 37 -24.40 -14.64 -0.61
N LYS A 38 -25.50 -14.53 0.15
CA LYS A 38 -25.51 -14.45 1.63
C LYS A 38 -24.72 -15.57 2.34
N PRO A 39 -24.87 -16.88 2.02
CA PRO A 39 -24.09 -17.92 2.68
C PRO A 39 -22.58 -17.81 2.40
N ILE A 40 -22.21 -17.43 1.18
CA ILE A 40 -20.81 -17.26 0.78
C ILE A 40 -20.20 -16.04 1.50
N TRP A 41 -20.93 -14.93 1.56
CA TRP A 41 -20.54 -13.75 2.32
C TRP A 41 -20.31 -14.05 3.81
N ASN A 42 -21.21 -14.82 4.41
CA ASN A 42 -21.08 -15.26 5.80
C ASN A 42 -19.87 -16.18 6.03
N SER A 43 -19.52 -17.01 5.05
CA SER A 43 -18.30 -17.84 5.08
C SER A 43 -17.03 -16.97 4.99
N MET A 44 -17.03 -15.94 4.15
CA MET A 44 -15.91 -14.99 4.04
C MET A 44 -15.66 -14.25 5.37
N ALA A 45 -16.71 -13.87 6.09
CA ALA A 45 -16.59 -13.26 7.41
C ALA A 45 -15.82 -14.13 8.41
N SER A 46 -15.99 -15.46 8.33
CA SER A 46 -15.24 -16.41 9.15
C SER A 46 -13.81 -16.61 8.65
N LYS A 47 -13.58 -16.55 7.33
CA LYS A 47 -12.26 -16.70 6.71
C LYS A 47 -11.34 -15.50 6.97
N TYR A 48 -11.90 -14.30 7.11
CA TYR A 48 -11.15 -13.05 7.25
C TYR A 48 -11.46 -12.33 8.58
N PRO A 49 -11.04 -12.87 9.74
CA PRO A 49 -11.35 -12.29 11.05
C PRO A 49 -10.69 -10.92 11.30
N THR A 50 -9.69 -10.55 10.50
CA THR A 50 -9.03 -9.24 10.55
C THR A 50 -9.84 -8.14 9.89
N CYS A 51 -10.86 -8.49 9.10
CA CYS A 51 -11.77 -7.55 8.45
C CYS A 51 -13.13 -7.56 9.16
N ALA A 52 -13.89 -6.46 9.05
CA ALA A 52 -15.21 -6.33 9.65
C ALA A 52 -16.29 -6.49 8.58
N PHE A 53 -17.12 -7.53 8.68
CA PHE A 53 -18.17 -7.84 7.70
C PHE A 53 -19.56 -7.47 8.21
N TYR A 54 -20.29 -6.75 7.38
CA TYR A 54 -21.63 -6.25 7.67
C TYR A 54 -22.60 -6.51 6.54
N SER A 55 -23.88 -6.62 6.89
CA SER A 55 -25.00 -6.68 5.95
C SER A 55 -25.99 -5.56 6.18
N VAL A 56 -26.39 -4.91 5.10
CA VAL A 56 -27.40 -3.86 5.09
C VAL A 56 -28.54 -4.30 4.18
N GLU A 57 -29.73 -4.40 4.75
CA GLU A 57 -30.95 -4.62 3.97
C GLU A 57 -31.43 -3.28 3.40
N CYS A 58 -31.46 -3.15 2.07
CA CYS A 58 -31.73 -1.87 1.42
C CYS A 58 -33.18 -1.40 1.66
N GLN A 59 -34.14 -2.33 1.75
CA GLN A 59 -35.54 -2.01 2.04
C GLN A 59 -35.74 -1.50 3.47
N SER A 60 -35.02 -2.07 4.43
CA SER A 60 -35.09 -1.69 5.86
C SER A 60 -34.20 -0.49 6.20
N CYS A 61 -33.19 -0.18 5.37
CA CYS A 61 -32.23 0.90 5.56
C CYS A 61 -32.10 1.81 4.33
N PRO A 62 -33.17 2.51 3.91
CA PRO A 62 -33.18 3.31 2.69
C PRO A 62 -32.24 4.53 2.76
N GLY A 63 -32.01 5.12 3.94
CA GLY A 63 -31.09 6.24 4.10
C GLY A 63 -29.65 5.83 3.79
N THR A 64 -29.18 4.77 4.44
CA THR A 64 -27.85 4.18 4.23
C THR A 64 -27.69 3.72 2.78
N ALA A 65 -28.70 3.09 2.17
CA ALA A 65 -28.64 2.69 0.76
C ALA A 65 -28.53 3.90 -0.18
N SER A 66 -29.23 4.99 0.12
CA SER A 66 -29.18 6.24 -0.64
C SER A 66 -27.81 6.94 -0.51
N ASP A 67 -27.29 7.04 0.71
CA ASP A 67 -26.00 7.69 0.99
C ASP A 67 -24.84 7.01 0.26
N TYR A 68 -24.90 5.68 0.12
CA TYR A 68 -23.92 4.87 -0.60
C TYR A 68 -24.26 4.67 -2.09
N GLN A 69 -25.29 5.34 -2.60
CA GLN A 69 -25.73 5.31 -4.01
C GLN A 69 -25.95 3.88 -4.53
N ILE A 70 -26.70 3.08 -3.78
CA ILE A 70 -26.98 1.69 -4.14
C ILE A 70 -28.12 1.64 -5.15
N HIS A 71 -27.79 1.33 -6.40
CA HIS A 71 -28.76 1.24 -7.51
C HIS A 71 -29.17 -0.20 -7.88
N ALA A 72 -28.37 -1.20 -7.51
CA ALA A 72 -28.71 -2.61 -7.71
C ALA A 72 -28.25 -3.46 -6.52
N THR A 73 -28.95 -4.56 -6.28
CA THR A 73 -28.61 -5.54 -5.24
C THR A 73 -28.31 -6.91 -5.85
N PRO A 74 -27.30 -7.65 -5.36
CA PRO A 74 -26.38 -7.25 -4.30
C PRO A 74 -25.34 -6.24 -4.79
N THR A 75 -24.92 -5.31 -3.93
CA THR A 75 -23.73 -4.48 -4.14
C THR A 75 -22.83 -4.59 -2.92
N PHE A 76 -21.54 -4.84 -3.15
CA PHE A 76 -20.54 -4.95 -2.10
C PHE A 76 -19.68 -3.70 -2.09
N VAL A 77 -19.54 -3.08 -0.93
CA VAL A 77 -18.73 -1.86 -0.75
C VAL A 77 -17.64 -2.14 0.28
N PHE A 78 -16.41 -1.74 -0.05
CA PHE A 78 -15.24 -1.94 0.78
C PHE A 78 -14.70 -0.58 1.22
N ILE A 79 -14.57 -0.39 2.52
CA ILE A 79 -14.22 0.90 3.14
C ILE A 79 -13.02 0.71 4.05
N LEU A 80 -12.00 1.53 3.88
CA LEU A 80 -10.81 1.54 4.73
C LEU A 80 -10.48 2.99 5.12
N ARG A 81 -10.28 3.24 6.42
CA ARG A 81 -9.98 4.58 6.96
C ARG A 81 -10.98 5.66 6.51
N GLY A 82 -12.27 5.31 6.49
CA GLY A 82 -13.33 6.23 6.10
C GLY A 82 -13.45 6.51 4.60
N ARG A 83 -12.69 5.82 3.73
CA ARG A 83 -12.77 5.96 2.27
C ARG A 83 -13.19 4.65 1.61
N GLU A 84 -14.04 4.74 0.60
CA GLU A 84 -14.36 3.61 -0.28
C GLU A 84 -13.11 3.24 -1.10
N VAL A 85 -12.63 2.01 -0.93
CA VAL A 85 -11.45 1.48 -1.64
C VAL A 85 -11.82 0.54 -2.79
N GLY A 86 -13.08 0.09 -2.83
CA GLY A 86 -13.60 -0.75 -3.90
C GLY A 86 -15.10 -0.96 -3.79
N ARG A 87 -15.70 -1.32 -4.92
CA ARG A 87 -17.12 -1.65 -5.07
C ARG A 87 -17.28 -2.76 -6.09
N VAL A 88 -18.19 -3.69 -5.82
CA VAL A 88 -18.60 -4.74 -6.76
C VAL A 88 -20.12 -4.73 -6.84
N GLN A 89 -20.65 -4.50 -8.03
CA GLN A 89 -22.09 -4.59 -8.29
C GLN A 89 -22.41 -5.98 -8.82
N GLY A 90 -23.41 -6.63 -8.24
CA GLY A 90 -23.68 -8.05 -8.47
C GLY A 90 -22.82 -8.97 -7.60
N PHE A 91 -23.04 -10.27 -7.76
CA PHE A 91 -22.29 -11.28 -7.00
C PHE A 91 -21.19 -11.90 -7.87
N ASP A 92 -19.95 -11.44 -7.65
CA ASP A 92 -18.74 -12.02 -8.20
C ASP A 92 -17.77 -12.33 -7.05
N GLN A 93 -17.65 -13.61 -6.72
CA GLN A 93 -16.82 -14.07 -5.60
C GLN A 93 -15.33 -13.74 -5.81
N ASN A 94 -14.82 -13.82 -7.03
CA ASN A 94 -13.39 -13.63 -7.30
C ASN A 94 -13.00 -12.16 -7.15
N GLN A 95 -13.82 -11.24 -7.64
CA GLN A 95 -13.59 -9.80 -7.46
C GLN A 95 -13.66 -9.40 -5.99
N ILE A 96 -14.66 -9.90 -5.25
CA ILE A 96 -14.80 -9.65 -3.82
C ILE A 96 -13.55 -10.13 -3.06
N VAL A 97 -13.10 -11.36 -3.31
CA VAL A 97 -11.91 -11.92 -2.66
C VAL A 97 -10.67 -11.12 -3.04
N SER A 98 -10.49 -10.75 -4.30
CA SER A 98 -9.35 -9.96 -4.76
C SER A 98 -9.24 -8.62 -4.03
N ILE A 99 -10.35 -7.90 -3.86
CA ILE A 99 -10.38 -6.63 -3.12
C ILE A 99 -10.06 -6.86 -1.64
N ILE A 100 -10.64 -7.90 -1.01
CA ILE A 100 -10.36 -8.23 0.39
C ILE A 100 -8.88 -8.57 0.56
N GLU A 101 -8.30 -9.42 -0.29
CA GLU A 101 -6.88 -9.80 -0.22
C GLU A 101 -5.94 -8.60 -0.41
N LYS A 102 -6.32 -7.67 -1.29
CA LYS A 102 -5.55 -6.46 -1.56
C LYS A 102 -5.56 -5.46 -0.40
N TYR A 103 -6.68 -5.33 0.31
CA TYR A 103 -6.88 -4.30 1.35
C TYR A 103 -7.02 -4.83 2.77
N LYS A 104 -6.92 -6.15 2.99
CA LYS A 104 -6.89 -6.72 4.35
C LYS A 104 -5.68 -6.14 5.10
N PRO A 105 -5.85 -5.73 6.37
CA PRO A 105 -4.72 -5.33 7.18
C PRO A 105 -3.78 -6.54 7.33
N ALA A 106 -2.46 -6.31 7.24
CA ALA A 106 -1.46 -7.32 7.54
C ALA A 106 -1.72 -7.79 8.98
N GLY A 107 -2.22 -9.02 9.12
CA GLY A 107 -2.76 -9.49 10.38
C GLY A 107 -1.70 -9.40 11.47
N THR A 108 -2.06 -8.77 12.59
CA THR A 108 -1.42 -9.08 13.87
C THR A 108 -1.59 -10.58 14.08
N PHE A 109 -0.47 -11.30 14.15
CA PHE A 109 -0.40 -12.74 14.32
C PHE A 109 -1.24 -13.18 15.52
N SER A 110 -2.46 -13.66 15.26
CA SER A 110 -3.35 -14.23 16.28
C SER A 110 -3.23 -15.75 16.30
N GLY A 111 -2.00 -16.24 16.43
CA GLY A 111 -1.73 -17.57 16.96
C GLY A 111 -1.39 -17.43 18.45
N LYS A 112 -1.71 -18.43 19.29
CA LYS A 112 -1.03 -18.60 20.58
C LYS A 112 0.44 -18.91 20.27
N GLY A 113 1.21 -17.89 19.95
CA GLY A 113 2.66 -17.98 19.82
C GLY A 113 3.26 -18.01 21.20
N HIS A 114 4.04 -19.05 21.50
CA HIS A 114 5.01 -18.96 22.56
C HIS A 114 6.08 -17.96 22.13
N THR A 115 5.96 -16.70 22.59
CA THR A 115 6.97 -15.67 22.35
C THR A 115 8.14 -15.92 23.30
N LEU A 116 9.28 -16.30 22.75
CA LEU A 116 10.56 -16.17 23.45
C LEU A 116 10.87 -14.68 23.53
N GLY A 117 10.74 -14.11 24.73
CA GLY A 117 11.15 -12.72 25.03
C GLY A 117 10.03 -11.69 24.84
N ASP A 118 9.20 -11.51 25.86
CA ASP A 118 9.23 -10.26 26.63
C ASP A 118 8.12 -10.24 27.70
N SER A 119 8.55 -10.26 28.95
CA SER A 119 7.84 -9.73 30.10
C SER A 119 8.90 -9.32 31.13
N PRO A 120 8.56 -8.34 31.98
CA PRO A 120 9.33 -7.12 32.23
C PRO A 120 10.62 -7.39 33.00
N ALA A 121 11.66 -6.60 32.70
CA ALA A 121 13.00 -6.73 33.26
C ALA A 121 13.00 -6.94 34.78
N PRO A 122 13.44 -8.12 35.28
CA PRO A 122 13.91 -8.25 36.64
C PRO A 122 15.40 -7.85 36.68
N ASN A 123 15.80 -7.30 37.82
CA ASN A 123 17.11 -6.72 38.08
C ASN A 123 18.27 -7.63 37.60
N GLN A 124 19.32 -7.04 37.04
CA GLN A 124 20.39 -7.74 36.29
C GLN A 124 21.12 -8.83 37.12
N ASP A 125 21.09 -8.71 38.44
CA ASP A 125 21.66 -9.70 39.37
C ASP A 125 20.81 -10.98 39.49
N ASP A 126 19.49 -10.90 39.31
CA ASP A 126 18.57 -12.04 39.37
C ASP A 126 18.67 -12.90 38.09
N TYR A 127 18.98 -12.26 36.95
CA TYR A 127 19.23 -12.95 35.68
C TYR A 127 20.52 -13.79 35.73
N LEU A 128 21.61 -13.22 36.26
CA LEU A 128 22.89 -13.92 36.36
C LEU A 128 22.83 -15.11 37.34
N ALA A 129 22.08 -14.99 38.43
CA ALA A 129 21.87 -16.08 39.39
C ALA A 129 21.12 -17.26 38.76
N ARG A 130 20.09 -17.00 37.94
CA ARG A 130 19.29 -18.05 37.28
C ARG A 130 20.06 -18.76 36.16
N VAL A 131 20.91 -18.04 35.43
CA VAL A 131 21.77 -18.61 34.39
C VAL A 131 22.84 -19.53 35.00
N LEU A 132 23.44 -19.15 36.12
CA LEU A 132 24.40 -20.00 36.84
C LEU A 132 23.74 -21.25 37.45
N ALA A 133 22.53 -21.11 38.01
CA ALA A 133 21.76 -22.25 38.52
C ALA A 133 21.39 -23.25 37.42
N GLN A 134 20.92 -22.77 36.25
CA GLN A 134 20.64 -23.63 35.10
C GLN A 134 21.88 -24.31 34.53
N ALA A 135 23.04 -23.64 34.54
CA ALA A 135 24.31 -24.22 34.11
C ALA A 135 24.78 -25.33 35.08
N GLN A 136 24.56 -25.16 36.38
CA GLN A 136 24.88 -26.18 37.40
C GLN A 136 23.94 -27.38 37.33
N GLU A 137 22.64 -27.17 37.11
CA GLU A 137 21.66 -28.26 36.94
C GLU A 137 21.92 -29.07 35.64
N ALA A 138 22.27 -28.40 34.55
CA ALA A 138 22.64 -29.06 33.29
C ALA A 138 23.94 -29.87 33.40
N ALA A 139 24.88 -29.45 34.25
CA ALA A 139 26.09 -30.22 34.56
C ALA A 139 25.77 -31.47 35.41
N MET A 140 24.81 -31.39 36.33
CA MET A 140 24.37 -32.52 37.15
C MET A 140 23.47 -33.52 36.39
N ALA A 141 22.69 -33.06 35.41
CA ALA A 141 21.84 -33.89 34.56
C ALA A 141 22.62 -34.76 33.55
N ARG A 142 23.92 -34.50 33.36
CA ARG A 142 24.79 -35.25 32.43
C ARG A 142 25.21 -36.63 32.95
N ASN A 143 24.77 -37.02 34.16
CA ASN A 143 25.24 -38.24 34.84
C ASN A 143 24.12 -39.22 35.25
N LYS A 144 23.20 -39.57 34.32
CA LYS A 144 22.24 -40.67 34.54
C LYS A 144 22.03 -41.53 33.28
N PRO A 145 21.98 -42.88 33.36
CA PRO A 145 22.07 -43.76 32.19
C PRO A 145 20.73 -43.90 31.45
N LYS A 146 20.79 -44.02 30.12
CA LYS A 146 19.68 -44.30 29.20
C LYS A 146 19.38 -45.81 29.12
N GLN A 147 18.10 -46.19 29.05
CA GLN A 147 17.66 -47.51 28.57
C GLN A 147 17.00 -47.38 27.19
N GLN A 148 17.33 -48.35 26.33
CA GLN A 148 17.11 -48.47 24.89
C GLN A 148 15.80 -49.18 24.52
N ALA A 149 15.31 -48.94 23.30
CA ALA A 149 14.81 -49.95 22.35
C ALA A 149 14.72 -49.30 20.92
N PRO A 150 14.70 -50.06 19.81
CA PRO A 150 15.90 -50.33 19.01
C PRO A 150 15.84 -49.87 17.54
N GLU A 151 17.00 -50.04 16.89
CA GLU A 151 17.56 -49.46 15.67
C GLU A 151 17.18 -50.17 14.36
N GLN A 152 17.37 -49.46 13.22
CA GLN A 152 18.24 -49.84 12.08
C GLN A 152 17.95 -48.90 10.87
N SER A 153 18.88 -48.43 10.04
CA SER A 153 20.35 -48.30 10.04
C SER A 153 20.73 -47.56 8.74
N CYS A 154 22.01 -47.14 8.66
CA CYS A 154 22.82 -46.93 7.44
C CYS A 154 23.20 -45.47 7.06
N CYS A 155 24.47 -45.18 7.41
CA CYS A 155 25.51 -44.42 6.67
C CYS A 155 25.35 -42.88 6.59
N GLU A 156 26.17 -42.04 7.25
CA GLU A 156 27.61 -41.73 7.04
C GLU A 156 27.98 -41.31 5.59
N GLY A 157 28.29 -40.03 5.44
CA GLY A 157 28.80 -39.42 4.20
C GLY A 157 28.08 -38.11 3.88
N GLY A 158 28.81 -36.99 3.87
CA GLY A 158 28.27 -35.64 3.72
C GLY A 158 27.53 -35.35 2.41
N ILE A 159 26.91 -34.16 2.41
CA ILE A 159 26.03 -33.50 1.43
C ILE A 159 24.54 -33.84 1.63
N CYS A 160 23.87 -33.01 2.43
CA CYS A 160 22.41 -32.91 2.46
C CYS A 160 21.89 -32.43 1.10
N LYS A 161 21.45 -33.35 0.24
CA LYS A 161 20.44 -33.03 -0.78
C LYS A 161 19.10 -32.90 -0.08
N ILE A 162 18.58 -31.67 -0.02
CA ILE A 162 17.18 -31.43 0.33
C ILE A 162 16.34 -32.11 -0.76
N PRO A 163 15.49 -33.12 -0.46
CA PRO A 163 14.57 -33.63 -1.46
C PRO A 163 13.54 -32.54 -1.79
N PRO A 164 13.20 -32.29 -3.06
CA PRO A 164 12.12 -31.36 -3.40
C PRO A 164 10.83 -31.89 -2.77
N LYS A 165 10.10 -31.01 -2.09
CA LYS A 165 8.77 -31.32 -1.55
C LYS A 165 7.83 -31.50 -2.74
N ASN A 166 7.67 -32.72 -3.22
CA ASN A 166 6.68 -33.06 -4.24
C ASN A 166 5.28 -32.88 -3.66
N ASN A 167 4.54 -31.91 -4.20
CA ASN A 167 3.14 -31.70 -3.86
C ASN A 167 2.31 -32.75 -4.61
N LYS A 168 1.53 -33.57 -3.91
CA LYS A 168 0.70 -34.63 -4.53
C LYS A 168 -0.23 -34.07 -5.63
N HIS A 169 -0.69 -32.84 -5.46
CA HIS A 169 -1.50 -32.11 -6.41
C HIS A 169 -0.78 -31.83 -7.75
N ASP A 170 0.53 -31.60 -7.72
CA ASP A 170 1.30 -31.29 -8.94
C ASP A 170 1.52 -32.54 -9.79
N GLU A 171 1.70 -33.69 -9.14
CA GLU A 171 1.78 -34.98 -9.83
C GLU A 171 0.43 -35.37 -10.44
N GLU A 172 -0.68 -35.10 -9.73
CA GLU A 172 -2.05 -35.30 -10.28
C GLU A 172 -2.30 -34.37 -11.48
N LEU A 173 -1.94 -33.09 -11.38
CA LEU A 173 -2.08 -32.13 -12.48
C LEU A 173 -1.21 -32.50 -13.69
N LYS A 174 0.02 -32.91 -13.43
CA LYS A 174 0.97 -33.37 -14.45
C LYS A 174 0.45 -34.62 -15.15
N GLN A 175 -0.13 -35.56 -14.41
CA GLN A 175 -0.72 -36.77 -14.98
C GLN A 175 -1.90 -36.44 -15.91
N MET A 176 -2.78 -35.52 -15.51
CA MET A 176 -3.92 -35.11 -16.35
C MET A 176 -3.47 -34.34 -17.61
N LEU A 177 -2.42 -33.51 -17.52
CA LEU A 177 -1.85 -32.84 -18.70
C LEU A 177 -1.16 -33.83 -19.65
N LYS A 178 -0.53 -34.89 -19.13
CA LYS A 178 0.00 -35.98 -19.96
C LYS A 178 -1.09 -36.75 -20.68
N GLU A 179 -2.25 -36.94 -20.04
CA GLU A 179 -3.42 -37.58 -20.67
C GLU A 179 -4.00 -36.74 -21.83
N MET A 180 -3.71 -35.44 -21.85
CA MET A 180 -4.03 -34.52 -22.97
C MET A 180 -2.89 -34.43 -24.01
N ASP A 181 -1.96 -35.39 -24.01
CA ASP A 181 -0.81 -35.50 -24.94
C ASP A 181 0.22 -34.36 -24.86
N PHE A 182 0.31 -33.65 -23.72
CA PHE A 182 1.38 -32.67 -23.49
C PHE A 182 2.66 -33.36 -22.97
N PRO A 183 3.85 -33.07 -23.56
CA PRO A 183 5.12 -33.58 -23.07
C PRO A 183 5.47 -33.13 -21.64
N ASP A 184 6.12 -34.00 -20.86
CA ASP A 184 6.46 -33.79 -19.45
C ASP A 184 7.10 -32.43 -19.11
N TYR A 185 8.00 -31.96 -19.97
CA TYR A 185 8.71 -30.69 -19.77
C TYR A 185 7.81 -29.46 -20.00
N ILE A 186 6.78 -29.59 -20.84
CA ILE A 186 5.75 -28.56 -21.05
C ILE A 186 4.79 -28.57 -19.87
N CYS A 187 4.40 -29.75 -19.36
CA CYS A 187 3.58 -29.87 -18.17
C CYS A 187 4.25 -29.21 -16.96
N ASP A 188 5.55 -29.46 -16.75
CA ASP A 188 6.33 -28.84 -15.65
C ASP A 188 6.47 -27.32 -15.82
N ALA A 189 6.61 -26.84 -17.05
CA ALA A 189 6.65 -25.41 -17.35
C ALA A 189 5.30 -24.74 -17.10
N ALA A 190 4.19 -25.37 -17.50
CA ALA A 190 2.84 -24.88 -17.31
C ALA A 190 2.44 -24.84 -15.83
N ILE A 191 2.76 -25.88 -15.06
CA ILE A 191 2.51 -25.93 -13.61
C ILE A 191 3.29 -24.81 -12.90
N LYS A 192 4.53 -24.55 -13.30
CA LYS A 192 5.33 -23.47 -12.72
C LYS A 192 4.84 -22.08 -13.17
N GLY A 193 4.49 -21.93 -14.43
CA GLY A 193 4.01 -20.68 -15.03
C GLY A 193 2.68 -20.23 -14.44
N THR A 194 1.81 -21.17 -14.06
CA THR A 194 0.52 -20.91 -13.41
C THR A 194 0.62 -20.88 -11.88
N ASN A 195 1.81 -21.12 -11.33
CA ASN A 195 2.05 -21.24 -9.89
C ASN A 195 1.14 -22.28 -9.22
N HIS A 196 1.13 -23.50 -9.78
CA HIS A 196 0.32 -24.64 -9.31
C HIS A 196 -1.20 -24.39 -9.45
N GLY A 197 -1.61 -23.81 -10.58
CA GLY A 197 -3.00 -23.52 -10.91
C GLY A 197 -3.84 -24.76 -11.26
N SER A 198 -5.05 -24.54 -11.77
CA SER A 198 -5.92 -25.62 -12.25
C SER A 198 -5.48 -26.15 -13.62
N ILE A 199 -6.06 -27.27 -14.07
CA ILE A 199 -5.75 -27.85 -15.38
C ILE A 199 -6.08 -26.87 -16.52
N ASP A 200 -7.20 -26.15 -16.40
CA ASP A 200 -7.64 -25.16 -17.38
C ASP A 200 -6.66 -23.97 -17.44
N ASP A 201 -6.12 -23.55 -16.30
CA ASP A 201 -5.11 -22.50 -16.25
C ASP A 201 -3.81 -22.94 -16.93
N CYS A 202 -3.40 -24.20 -16.73
CA CYS A 202 -2.23 -24.77 -17.40
C CYS A 202 -2.42 -24.89 -18.91
N VAL A 203 -3.61 -25.31 -19.37
CA VAL A 203 -3.92 -25.40 -20.80
C VAL A 203 -3.98 -24.01 -21.44
N ALA A 204 -4.57 -23.03 -20.75
CA ALA A 204 -4.59 -21.63 -21.19
C ALA A 204 -3.17 -21.06 -21.27
N TRP A 205 -2.34 -21.33 -20.25
CA TRP A 205 -0.95 -20.89 -20.24
C TRP A 205 -0.14 -21.49 -21.40
N ILE A 206 -0.32 -22.77 -21.71
CA ILE A 206 0.33 -23.43 -22.86
C ILE A 206 -0.11 -22.79 -24.18
N ALA A 207 -1.40 -22.44 -24.30
CA ALA A 207 -1.94 -21.79 -25.50
C ALA A 207 -1.43 -20.35 -25.68
N GLU A 208 -1.26 -19.62 -24.58
CA GLU A 208 -0.77 -18.23 -24.61
C GLU A 208 0.75 -18.12 -24.75
N ASN A 209 1.50 -19.16 -24.37
CA ASN A 209 2.97 -19.18 -24.38
C ASN A 209 3.53 -20.17 -25.41
N GLN A 210 2.91 -20.25 -26.60
CA GLN A 210 3.33 -21.14 -27.69
C GLN A 210 4.79 -20.91 -28.11
N ASP A 211 5.28 -19.68 -28.14
CA ASP A 211 6.67 -19.34 -28.48
C ASP A 211 7.68 -19.94 -27.46
N GLU A 212 7.31 -19.98 -26.18
CA GLU A 212 8.13 -20.57 -25.12
C GLU A 212 8.09 -22.10 -25.18
N VAL A 213 6.92 -22.67 -25.52
CA VAL A 213 6.73 -24.09 -25.77
C VAL A 213 7.58 -24.58 -26.95
N GLU A 214 7.59 -23.85 -28.08
CA GLU A 214 8.43 -24.16 -29.24
C GLU A 214 9.93 -24.04 -28.90
N ARG A 215 10.30 -23.04 -28.09
CA ARG A 215 11.67 -22.89 -27.61
C ARG A 215 12.09 -24.08 -26.74
N LEU A 216 11.25 -24.52 -25.81
CA LEU A 216 11.52 -25.68 -24.96
C LEU A 216 11.57 -26.99 -25.76
N GLN A 217 10.72 -27.13 -26.78
CA GLN A 217 10.77 -28.23 -27.75
C GLN A 217 12.11 -28.27 -28.49
N SER A 218 12.61 -27.11 -28.96
CA SER A 218 13.87 -27.02 -29.69
C SER A 218 15.09 -27.40 -28.84
N VAL A 219 15.10 -27.01 -27.55
CA VAL A 219 16.17 -27.36 -26.60
C VAL A 219 16.19 -28.86 -26.33
N ASN A 220 15.01 -29.48 -26.16
CA ASN A 220 14.92 -30.90 -25.87
C ASN A 220 15.31 -31.78 -27.08
N LYS A 221 15.09 -31.29 -28.31
CA LYS A 221 15.51 -31.97 -29.54
C LYS A 221 17.03 -32.02 -29.71
N VAL A 222 17.74 -30.95 -29.35
CA VAL A 222 19.23 -30.91 -29.37
C VAL A 222 19.84 -31.89 -28.36
N GLN A 223 19.13 -32.20 -27.28
CA GLN A 223 19.62 -33.11 -26.23
C GLN A 223 19.42 -34.60 -26.57
N GLN A 224 18.60 -34.94 -27.57
CA GLN A 224 18.35 -36.33 -28.01
C GLN A 224 19.21 -36.79 -29.19
N ASP A 225 19.85 -35.87 -29.93
CA ASP A 225 20.63 -36.19 -31.15
C ASP A 225 22.15 -36.38 -30.91
N SER A 226 22.66 -36.32 -29.68
CA SER A 226 24.07 -36.63 -29.38
C SER A 226 24.27 -38.10 -29.00
N VAL A 227 24.41 -38.97 -30.00
CA VAL A 227 24.99 -40.32 -29.84
C VAL A 227 26.50 -40.26 -30.09
N PRO A 228 27.33 -40.86 -29.24
CA PRO A 228 28.57 -41.47 -29.69
C PRO A 228 28.63 -42.98 -29.41
N VAL A 229 29.22 -43.66 -30.38
CA VAL A 229 29.37 -45.10 -30.61
C VAL A 229 30.38 -45.75 -29.64
N LYS A 230 30.17 -47.04 -29.33
CA LYS A 230 31.04 -47.97 -28.57
C LYS A 230 32.44 -48.15 -29.18
N GLY A 231 33.46 -48.28 -28.32
CA GLY A 231 34.78 -48.86 -28.62
C GLY A 231 35.58 -49.12 -27.33
N ASP A 232 36.29 -50.25 -27.30
CA ASP A 232 36.81 -51.01 -26.15
C ASP A 232 37.86 -50.36 -25.22
N ALA A 233 37.97 -50.96 -24.01
CA ALA A 233 38.93 -50.73 -22.90
C ALA A 233 40.39 -51.14 -23.26
N PRO A 234 41.48 -50.92 -22.45
CA PRO A 234 41.51 -50.89 -20.97
C PRO A 234 42.58 -50.02 -20.20
N ALA A 235 42.38 -49.95 -18.87
CA ALA A 235 43.34 -49.97 -17.75
C ALA A 235 44.28 -48.78 -17.39
N THR A 236 43.93 -48.08 -16.28
CA THR A 236 44.73 -47.61 -15.08
C THR A 236 46.04 -46.80 -15.19
N PRO A 237 46.54 -46.11 -14.14
CA PRO A 237 45.93 -45.53 -12.91
C PRO A 237 46.27 -44.02 -12.69
N ALA A 238 45.74 -43.44 -11.59
CA ALA A 238 45.91 -42.06 -11.09
C ALA A 238 47.39 -41.65 -10.78
N PRO A 239 47.71 -40.35 -10.56
CA PRO A 239 47.46 -39.73 -9.25
C PRO A 239 47.06 -38.23 -9.28
N ALA A 240 46.65 -37.76 -8.11
CA ALA A 240 46.26 -36.41 -7.75
C ALA A 240 47.42 -35.40 -7.79
N GLU A 241 47.13 -34.13 -8.12
CA GLU A 241 47.91 -32.99 -7.65
C GLU A 241 47.09 -31.68 -7.64
N THR A 242 47.01 -31.13 -6.42
CA THR A 242 46.84 -29.78 -5.86
C THR A 242 46.65 -28.54 -6.78
N PRO A 243 45.92 -27.50 -6.33
CA PRO A 243 45.56 -26.31 -7.13
C PRO A 243 46.72 -25.36 -7.42
N ALA A 244 46.65 -24.73 -8.60
CA ALA A 244 47.60 -23.76 -9.14
C ALA A 244 47.79 -22.48 -8.28
N PRO A 245 49.02 -21.93 -8.20
CA PRO A 245 49.33 -20.67 -7.52
C PRO A 245 49.01 -19.43 -8.37
N ALA A 246 48.87 -18.29 -7.67
CA ALA A 246 48.56 -16.97 -8.19
C ALA A 246 49.60 -16.43 -9.21
N PRO A 247 49.21 -15.54 -10.13
CA PRO A 247 50.11 -14.98 -11.13
C PRO A 247 50.96 -13.84 -10.56
N GLU A 248 52.28 -13.99 -10.65
CA GLU A 248 53.28 -12.94 -10.45
C GLU A 248 53.56 -12.14 -11.75
N PRO A 249 54.09 -10.91 -11.65
CA PRO A 249 54.04 -9.92 -12.72
C PRO A 249 55.09 -10.16 -13.81
N ILE A 250 54.65 -10.06 -15.06
CA ILE A 250 55.47 -10.21 -16.27
C ILE A 250 56.40 -8.99 -16.40
N SER A 251 57.70 -9.23 -16.40
CA SER A 251 58.76 -8.29 -16.79
C SER A 251 58.70 -8.01 -18.30
N GLN A 252 58.76 -6.73 -18.68
CA GLN A 252 58.77 -6.30 -20.08
C GLN A 252 60.14 -6.58 -20.72
N PRO A 253 60.21 -7.08 -21.97
CA PRO A 253 61.47 -7.21 -22.70
C PRO A 253 61.87 -5.85 -23.30
N GLU A 254 63.14 -5.46 -23.13
CA GLU A 254 63.73 -4.28 -23.75
C GLU A 254 63.81 -4.47 -25.28
N GLU A 255 63.10 -3.61 -26.01
CA GLU A 255 63.00 -3.63 -27.47
C GLU A 255 64.19 -2.83 -28.06
N LYS A 256 65.11 -3.49 -28.77
CA LYS A 256 66.23 -2.81 -29.46
C LYS A 256 65.69 -1.92 -30.59
N ILE A 257 66.04 -0.64 -30.56
CA ILE A 257 65.68 0.33 -31.60
C ILE A 257 66.48 0.01 -32.88
N VAL A 258 65.79 -0.31 -33.97
CA VAL A 258 66.41 -0.56 -35.28
C VAL A 258 66.36 0.74 -36.09
N LEU A 259 67.53 1.29 -36.44
CA LEU A 259 67.64 2.53 -37.22
C LEU A 259 67.44 2.27 -38.72
N SER A 260 66.93 3.28 -39.44
CA SER A 260 66.85 3.26 -40.91
C SER A 260 68.24 3.44 -41.53
N ALA A 261 68.43 3.14 -42.83
CA ALA A 261 69.72 3.33 -43.50
C ALA A 261 70.24 4.78 -43.42
N ALA A 262 69.33 5.77 -43.43
CA ALA A 262 69.68 7.18 -43.19
C ALA A 262 70.06 7.43 -41.73
N GLY A 263 69.33 6.83 -40.78
CA GLY A 263 69.64 6.87 -39.35
C GLY A 263 71.00 6.25 -39.01
N GLU A 264 71.37 5.16 -39.67
CA GLU A 264 72.68 4.51 -39.48
C GLU A 264 73.83 5.42 -39.97
N SER A 265 73.63 6.12 -41.09
CA SER A 265 74.60 7.12 -41.58
C SER A 265 74.80 8.25 -40.60
N MET A 266 73.70 8.84 -40.09
CA MET A 266 73.78 9.91 -39.10
C MET A 266 74.31 9.45 -37.74
N LYS A 267 74.07 8.18 -37.37
CA LYS A 267 74.68 7.60 -36.17
C LYS A 267 76.19 7.61 -36.29
N ASN A 268 76.72 7.19 -37.45
CA ASN A 268 78.16 7.21 -37.69
C ASN A 268 78.70 8.64 -37.66
N ASP A 269 78.02 9.60 -38.29
CA ASP A 269 78.43 11.02 -38.27
C ASP A 269 78.46 11.59 -36.84
N LEU A 270 77.48 11.27 -35.99
CA LEU A 270 77.42 11.73 -34.59
C LEU A 270 78.48 11.05 -33.70
N VAL A 271 78.75 9.76 -33.94
CA VAL A 271 79.81 9.02 -33.23
C VAL A 271 81.19 9.54 -33.61
N ASP A 272 81.42 9.88 -34.89
CA ASP A 272 82.65 10.52 -35.37
C ASP A 272 82.85 11.92 -34.74
N MET A 273 81.76 12.61 -34.39
CA MET A 273 81.77 13.86 -33.62
C MET A 273 81.97 13.67 -32.10
N GLY A 274 82.14 12.43 -31.64
CA GLY A 274 82.46 12.10 -30.24
C GLY A 274 81.24 11.97 -29.31
N ILE A 275 80.05 11.75 -29.86
CA ILE A 275 78.82 11.52 -29.08
C ILE A 275 78.65 10.02 -28.79
N GLU A 276 78.23 9.67 -27.57
CA GLU A 276 77.97 8.27 -27.23
C GLU A 276 76.89 7.64 -28.11
N GLU A 277 77.13 6.41 -28.56
CA GLU A 277 76.27 5.70 -29.51
C GLU A 277 74.82 5.59 -29.01
N ASP A 278 74.61 5.30 -27.73
CA ASP A 278 73.27 5.23 -27.13
C ASP A 278 72.52 6.57 -27.12
N LEU A 279 73.26 7.67 -26.96
CA LEU A 279 72.69 9.02 -26.98
C LEU A 279 72.40 9.46 -28.41
N ALA A 280 73.27 9.09 -29.36
CA ALA A 280 73.05 9.29 -30.80
C ALA A 280 71.81 8.53 -31.29
N ILE A 281 71.65 7.25 -30.93
CA ILE A 281 70.48 6.44 -31.29
C ILE A 281 69.19 7.08 -30.76
N LYS A 282 69.18 7.57 -29.50
CA LYS A 282 68.02 8.25 -28.91
C LYS A 282 67.71 9.59 -29.60
N ALA A 283 68.73 10.35 -29.97
CA ALA A 283 68.57 11.61 -30.70
C ALA A 283 68.01 11.38 -32.11
N ILE A 284 68.46 10.33 -32.80
CA ILE A 284 68.01 9.95 -34.13
C ILE A 284 66.57 9.43 -34.10
N ASP A 285 66.23 8.59 -33.12
CA ASP A 285 64.85 8.13 -32.89
C ASP A 285 63.91 9.31 -32.60
N TYR A 286 64.38 10.32 -31.85
CA TYR A 286 63.62 11.53 -31.59
C TYR A 286 63.39 12.38 -32.85
N CYS A 287 64.39 12.51 -33.73
CA CYS A 287 64.32 13.36 -34.92
C CYS A 287 63.88 12.64 -36.22
N ASP A 288 63.48 11.36 -36.16
CA ASP A 288 63.08 10.52 -37.31
C ASP A 288 64.15 10.45 -38.42
N ALA A 289 65.42 10.62 -38.08
CA ALA A 289 66.49 10.69 -39.08
C ALA A 289 66.21 11.78 -40.16
N GLU A 290 65.63 12.92 -39.78
CA GLU A 290 65.35 14.03 -40.72
C GLU A 290 66.56 14.96 -40.92
N SER A 291 67.36 15.20 -39.87
CA SER A 291 68.46 16.15 -39.90
C SER A 291 69.40 15.97 -38.70
N ILE A 292 70.71 16.07 -38.96
CA ILE A 292 71.77 16.04 -37.95
C ILE A 292 71.63 17.20 -36.96
N ASP A 293 71.28 18.40 -37.43
CA ASP A 293 71.15 19.59 -36.57
C ASP A 293 70.08 19.40 -35.48
N LYS A 294 68.98 18.73 -35.82
CA LYS A 294 67.91 18.39 -34.86
C LYS A 294 68.36 17.35 -33.83
N ALA A 295 69.22 16.41 -34.23
CA ALA A 295 69.80 15.44 -33.32
C ALA A 295 70.79 16.11 -32.35
N LEU A 296 71.61 17.05 -32.83
CA LEU A 296 72.53 17.83 -32.00
C LEU A 296 71.80 18.75 -31.00
N ASP A 297 70.69 19.38 -31.42
CA ASP A 297 69.84 20.18 -30.52
C ASP A 297 69.24 19.32 -29.39
N TYR A 298 68.76 18.10 -29.71
CA TYR A 298 68.31 17.14 -28.71
C TYR A 298 69.43 16.77 -27.73
N ILE A 299 70.62 16.47 -28.23
CA ILE A 299 71.79 16.10 -27.41
C ILE A 299 72.18 17.24 -26.47
N TYR A 300 72.23 18.47 -26.97
CA TYR A 300 72.53 19.67 -26.17
C TYR A 300 71.53 19.87 -25.02
N LYS A 301 70.23 19.65 -25.29
CA LYS A 301 69.17 19.74 -24.28
C LYS A 301 69.28 18.66 -23.20
N VAL A 302 69.58 17.41 -23.60
CA VAL A 302 69.79 16.31 -22.64
C VAL A 302 71.03 16.55 -21.77
N GLN A 303 72.14 17.02 -22.36
CA GLN A 303 73.38 17.31 -21.61
C GLN A 303 73.22 18.48 -20.63
N ASN A 304 72.30 19.42 -20.90
CA ASN A 304 71.97 20.53 -20.01
C ASN A 304 70.89 20.19 -18.96
N GLY A 305 70.51 18.92 -18.83
CA GLY A 305 69.57 18.47 -17.80
C GLY A 305 68.10 18.76 -18.08
N GLU A 306 67.75 19.06 -19.33
CA GLU A 306 66.36 19.31 -19.74
C GLU A 306 65.63 17.97 -19.99
N GLN A 307 64.50 17.76 -19.31
CA GLN A 307 63.68 16.56 -19.51
C GLN A 307 62.88 16.71 -20.82
N ILE A 308 63.32 16.01 -21.85
CA ILE A 308 62.64 16.00 -23.15
C ILE A 308 61.44 15.04 -23.06
N PRO A 309 60.21 15.49 -23.38
CA PRO A 309 59.04 14.63 -23.33
C PRO A 309 59.19 13.47 -24.31
N PRO A 310 58.84 12.24 -23.91
CA PRO A 310 58.95 11.08 -24.78
C PRO A 310 58.12 11.30 -26.04
N LYS A 311 58.70 10.94 -27.20
CA LYS A 311 57.99 10.99 -28.47
C LYS A 311 56.70 10.18 -28.32
N LYS A 312 55.55 10.81 -28.61
CA LYS A 312 54.27 10.09 -28.63
C LYS A 312 54.40 9.00 -29.69
N LYS A 313 54.73 7.77 -29.28
CA LYS A 313 54.71 6.60 -30.15
C LYS A 313 53.35 6.63 -30.84
N GLN A 314 53.34 6.80 -32.15
CA GLN A 314 52.12 6.62 -32.92
C GLN A 314 51.74 5.16 -32.70
N MET A 315 50.76 4.95 -31.82
CA MET A 315 50.25 3.64 -31.49
C MET A 315 49.91 2.96 -32.81
N THR A 316 50.50 1.79 -33.06
CA THR A 316 50.31 1.11 -34.34
C THR A 316 48.82 0.95 -34.59
N GLN A 317 48.41 0.98 -35.86
CA GLN A 317 46.99 0.93 -36.21
C GLN A 317 46.26 -0.26 -35.55
N GLU A 318 47.00 -1.34 -35.26
CA GLU A 318 46.55 -2.54 -34.57
C GLU A 318 46.38 -2.35 -33.06
N GLN A 319 47.35 -1.73 -32.37
CA GLN A 319 47.24 -1.39 -30.95
C GLN A 319 46.12 -0.36 -30.69
N ALA A 320 45.91 0.58 -31.61
CA ALA A 320 44.81 1.55 -31.53
C ALA A 320 43.44 0.90 -31.68
N LYS A 321 43.32 -0.06 -32.60
CA LYS A 321 42.10 -0.87 -32.77
C LYS A 321 41.83 -1.73 -31.53
N ALA A 322 42.85 -2.40 -31.00
CA ALA A 322 42.73 -3.23 -29.80
C ALA A 322 42.30 -2.40 -28.56
N PHE A 323 42.82 -1.18 -28.41
CA PHE A 323 42.43 -0.28 -27.32
C PHE A 323 40.97 0.18 -27.43
N VAL A 324 40.54 0.55 -28.64
CA VAL A 324 39.14 0.94 -28.89
C VAL A 324 38.20 -0.24 -28.67
N GLU A 325 38.59 -1.44 -29.10
CA GLU A 325 37.82 -2.67 -28.89
C GLU A 325 37.71 -3.02 -27.40
N GLN A 326 38.82 -2.93 -26.65
CA GLN A 326 38.83 -3.16 -25.21
C GLN A 326 37.92 -2.16 -24.46
N MET A 327 37.93 -0.90 -24.87
CA MET A 327 37.02 0.12 -24.33
C MET A 327 35.55 -0.21 -24.63
N ARG A 328 35.26 -0.73 -25.83
CA ARG A 328 33.92 -1.12 -26.25
C ARG A 328 33.41 -2.34 -25.48
N LEU A 329 34.28 -3.31 -25.23
CA LEU A 329 33.98 -4.49 -24.40
C LEU A 329 33.76 -4.11 -22.94
N LYS A 330 34.58 -3.21 -22.38
CA LYS A 330 34.37 -2.68 -21.02
C LYS A 330 33.06 -1.89 -20.90
N ALA A 331 32.70 -1.10 -21.92
CA ALA A 331 31.44 -0.37 -21.95
C ALA A 331 30.23 -1.33 -22.00
N LYS A 332 30.28 -2.36 -22.85
CA LYS A 332 29.25 -3.42 -22.89
C LYS A 332 29.14 -4.16 -21.56
N ALA A 333 30.26 -4.57 -20.97
CA ALA A 333 30.26 -5.26 -19.67
C ALA A 333 29.70 -4.38 -18.55
N ALA A 334 29.97 -3.06 -18.57
CA ALA A 334 29.39 -2.13 -17.60
C ALA A 334 27.88 -1.92 -17.81
N GLU A 335 27.40 -1.97 -19.05
CA GLU A 335 25.97 -1.88 -19.39
C GLU A 335 25.22 -3.17 -19.03
N GLU A 336 25.82 -4.33 -19.30
CA GLU A 336 25.31 -5.65 -18.89
C GLU A 336 25.28 -5.79 -17.36
N ALA A 337 26.30 -5.30 -16.65
CA ALA A 337 26.33 -5.27 -15.20
C ALA A 337 25.16 -4.44 -14.60
N LYS A 338 24.78 -3.32 -15.24
CA LYS A 338 23.59 -2.54 -14.86
C LYS A 338 22.27 -3.25 -15.17
N ASN A 339 22.27 -4.14 -16.17
CA ASN A 339 21.09 -4.88 -16.59
C ASN A 339 20.92 -6.24 -15.88
N THR A 340 21.78 -6.56 -14.93
CA THR A 340 21.63 -7.75 -14.09
C THR A 340 20.32 -7.73 -13.30
N PRO A 341 19.67 -8.89 -13.10
CA PRO A 341 18.43 -8.98 -12.34
C PRO A 341 18.59 -8.47 -10.90
N GLU A 342 19.78 -8.64 -10.30
CA GLU A 342 20.09 -8.11 -8.96
C GLU A 342 20.15 -6.58 -8.92
N ALA A 343 20.77 -5.94 -9.92
CA ALA A 343 20.83 -4.47 -10.00
C ALA A 343 19.43 -3.86 -10.22
N ARG A 344 18.62 -4.49 -11.07
CA ARG A 344 17.22 -4.10 -11.30
C ARG A 344 16.36 -4.28 -10.03
N ALA A 345 16.53 -5.39 -9.31
CA ALA A 345 15.84 -5.63 -8.06
C ALA A 345 16.21 -4.60 -6.98
N LYS A 346 17.50 -4.27 -6.82
CA LYS A 346 17.96 -3.22 -5.89
C LYS A 346 17.43 -1.85 -6.27
N ALA A 347 17.42 -1.50 -7.56
CA ALA A 347 16.87 -0.23 -8.04
C ALA A 347 15.36 -0.13 -7.79
N GLU A 348 14.60 -1.20 -7.98
CA GLU A 348 13.15 -1.21 -7.70
C GLU A 348 12.84 -1.12 -6.19
N ILE A 349 13.64 -1.78 -5.34
CA ILE A 349 13.52 -1.64 -3.88
C ILE A 349 13.77 -0.20 -3.45
N GLU A 350 14.82 0.44 -3.96
CA GLU A 350 15.15 1.84 -3.66
C GLU A 350 14.06 2.79 -4.15
N ARG A 351 13.54 2.58 -5.38
CA ARG A 351 12.42 3.36 -5.93
C ARG A 351 11.17 3.26 -5.04
N ARG A 352 10.85 2.06 -4.55
CA ARG A 352 9.72 1.84 -3.63
C ARG A 352 9.93 2.51 -2.27
N LYS A 353 11.18 2.57 -1.80
CA LYS A 353 11.53 3.28 -0.56
C LYS A 353 11.31 4.79 -0.72
N GLN A 354 11.81 5.37 -1.82
CA GLN A 354 11.63 6.80 -2.12
C GLN A 354 10.14 7.17 -2.25
N LEU A 355 9.34 6.36 -2.94
CA LEU A 355 7.89 6.56 -3.04
C LEU A 355 7.19 6.57 -1.68
N LYS A 356 7.62 5.72 -0.74
CA LYS A 356 7.07 5.70 0.61
C LYS A 356 7.47 6.95 1.40
N GLU A 357 8.74 7.34 1.31
CA GLU A 357 9.24 8.56 1.98
C GLU A 357 8.55 9.82 1.44
N ASP A 358 8.32 9.91 0.13
CA ASP A 358 7.60 11.04 -0.49
C ASP A 358 6.12 11.06 -0.11
N ALA A 359 5.47 9.89 -0.06
CA ALA A 359 4.09 9.77 0.40
C ALA A 359 3.95 10.19 1.87
N GLU A 360 4.89 9.79 2.74
CA GLU A 360 4.92 10.17 4.15
C GLU A 360 5.12 11.68 4.32
N ARG A 361 6.05 12.29 3.55
CA ARG A 361 6.25 13.74 3.54
C ARG A 361 5.00 14.50 3.10
N HIS A 362 4.31 14.01 2.07
CA HIS A 362 3.06 14.60 1.60
C HIS A 362 1.96 14.50 2.66
N GLU A 363 1.83 13.36 3.34
CA GLU A 363 0.86 13.17 4.42
C GLU A 363 1.14 14.11 5.62
N ILE A 364 2.40 14.25 6.02
CA ILE A 364 2.80 15.19 7.08
C ILE A 364 2.46 16.64 6.68
N MET A 365 2.74 17.03 5.43
CA MET A 365 2.41 18.36 4.94
C MET A 365 0.90 18.63 4.95
N GLU A 366 0.08 17.66 4.51
CA GLU A 366 -1.38 17.78 4.59
C GLU A 366 -1.87 17.90 6.03
N GLN A 367 -1.32 17.11 6.96
CA GLN A 367 -1.68 17.18 8.38
C GLN A 367 -1.36 18.56 8.96
N GLN A 368 -0.17 19.09 8.70
CA GLN A 368 0.21 20.43 9.12
C GLN A 368 -0.68 21.51 8.51
N LYS A 369 -1.08 21.38 7.24
CA LYS A 369 -2.01 22.30 6.59
C LYS A 369 -3.39 22.29 7.26
N ARG A 370 -3.95 21.09 7.50
CA ARG A 370 -5.24 20.94 8.20
C ARG A 370 -5.18 21.44 9.63
N GLU A 371 -4.05 21.29 10.31
CA GLU A 371 -3.86 21.84 11.66
C GLU A 371 -3.78 23.37 11.64
N LYS A 372 -3.04 23.96 10.69
CA LYS A 372 -3.01 25.42 10.50
C LYS A 372 -4.40 25.97 10.19
N GLU A 373 -5.16 25.34 9.30
CA GLU A 373 -6.54 25.73 8.98
C GLU A 373 -7.44 25.62 10.22
N ARG A 374 -7.34 24.53 11.01
CA ARG A 374 -8.08 24.41 12.27
C ARG A 374 -7.74 25.52 13.25
N ARG A 375 -6.45 25.83 13.44
CA ARG A 375 -5.99 26.93 14.30
C ARG A 375 -6.53 28.29 13.82
N GLN A 376 -6.58 28.52 12.50
CA GLN A 376 -7.16 29.73 11.94
C GLN A 376 -8.67 29.82 12.19
N ILE A 377 -9.41 28.74 11.96
CA ILE A 377 -10.86 28.68 12.24
C ILE A 377 -11.12 28.92 13.73
N GLU A 378 -10.34 28.32 14.62
CA GLU A 378 -10.45 28.52 16.07
C GLU A 378 -10.20 29.99 16.45
N GLN A 379 -9.12 30.59 15.95
CA GLN A 379 -8.83 32.01 16.16
C GLN A 379 -9.95 32.91 15.65
N GLN A 380 -10.50 32.62 14.47
CA GLN A 380 -11.61 33.36 13.90
C GLN A 380 -12.87 33.23 14.79
N ARG A 381 -13.19 32.03 15.26
CA ARG A 381 -14.32 31.81 16.18
C ARG A 381 -14.15 32.57 17.50
N ILE A 382 -12.93 32.63 18.05
CA ILE A 382 -12.63 33.42 19.25
C ILE A 382 -12.84 34.91 18.97
N GLN A 383 -12.39 35.39 17.82
CA GLN A 383 -12.52 36.79 17.40
C GLN A 383 -13.98 37.17 17.18
N ASP A 384 -14.76 36.36 16.48
CA ASP A 384 -16.20 36.55 16.26
C ASP A 384 -16.96 36.57 17.59
N LYS A 385 -16.58 35.71 18.54
CA LYS A 385 -17.19 35.68 19.87
C LYS A 385 -16.88 36.95 20.65
N LEU A 386 -15.64 37.44 20.59
CA LEU A 386 -15.24 38.69 21.23
C LEU A 386 -15.97 39.89 20.60
N GLU A 387 -16.10 39.91 19.28
CA GLU A 387 -16.83 40.96 18.55
C GLU A 387 -18.32 40.94 18.90
N LEU A 388 -18.94 39.76 18.94
CA LEU A 388 -20.34 39.62 19.33
C LEU A 388 -20.59 40.14 20.75
N GLU A 389 -19.70 39.84 21.71
CA GLU A 389 -19.81 40.38 23.07
C GLU A 389 -19.61 41.91 23.10
N ARG A 390 -18.69 42.46 22.31
CA ARG A 390 -18.54 43.92 22.15
C ARG A 390 -19.80 44.58 21.59
N VAL A 391 -20.41 44.01 20.55
CA VAL A 391 -21.66 44.52 19.95
C VAL A 391 -22.80 44.44 20.97
N LYS A 392 -22.95 43.33 21.69
CA LYS A 392 -23.95 43.21 22.76
C LYS A 392 -23.75 44.25 23.85
N ALA A 393 -22.51 44.50 24.28
CA ALA A 393 -22.20 45.51 25.27
C ALA A 393 -22.58 46.92 24.77
N ARG A 394 -22.29 47.24 23.51
CA ARG A 394 -22.71 48.51 22.88
C ARG A 394 -24.22 48.68 22.86
N ILE A 395 -24.98 47.64 22.50
CA ILE A 395 -26.45 47.68 22.51
C ILE A 395 -26.98 47.90 23.94
N ARG A 396 -26.39 47.24 24.95
CA ARG A 396 -26.76 47.46 26.35
C ARG A 396 -26.47 48.89 26.80
N ALA A 397 -25.32 49.46 26.43
CA ALA A 397 -24.95 50.84 26.74
C ALA A 397 -25.92 51.85 26.11
N GLN A 398 -26.23 51.71 24.81
CA GLN A 398 -27.20 52.58 24.13
C GLN A 398 -28.60 52.49 24.76
N ARG A 399 -29.05 51.29 25.17
CA ARG A 399 -30.32 51.13 25.87
C ARG A 399 -30.30 51.79 27.25
N ALA A 400 -29.19 51.73 27.98
CA ALA A 400 -29.03 52.40 29.27
C ALA A 400 -29.04 53.93 29.12
N GLU A 401 -28.40 54.48 28.08
CA GLU A 401 -28.44 55.91 27.76
C GLU A 401 -29.85 56.38 27.38
N GLN A 402 -30.59 55.60 26.58
CA GLN A 402 -31.99 55.89 26.25
C GLN A 402 -32.91 55.83 27.48
N ALA A 403 -32.66 54.89 28.41
CA ALA A 403 -33.38 54.81 29.67
C ALA A 403 -33.07 56.00 30.59
N GLY A 404 -31.83 56.50 30.58
CA GLY A 404 -31.43 57.73 31.30
C GLY A 404 -32.06 59.00 30.72
N ASN A 405 -32.27 59.06 29.40
CA ASN A 405 -32.86 60.22 28.73
C ASN A 405 -34.39 60.29 28.82
N THR A 406 -35.05 59.27 29.38
CA THR A 406 -36.53 59.21 29.54
C THR A 406 -37.02 59.82 30.87
N GLN A 407 -36.14 60.36 31.71
CA GLN A 407 -36.51 61.02 32.97
C GLN A 407 -36.88 62.51 32.85
N GLN A 408 -36.93 63.09 31.64
CA GLN A 408 -37.41 64.46 31.40
C GLN A 408 -38.47 64.51 30.29
N GLN A 409 -39.56 63.75 30.43
CA GLN A 409 -40.90 64.09 29.92
C GLN A 409 -41.85 62.93 30.20
N ALA A 410 -42.51 62.97 31.36
CA ALA A 410 -43.72 62.19 31.59
C ALA A 410 -44.60 62.89 32.62
N THR A 411 -45.66 63.53 32.14
CA THR A 411 -46.87 63.81 32.94
C THR A 411 -48.04 63.06 32.29
N VAL A 412 -48.79 62.34 33.13
CA VAL A 412 -50.12 61.72 32.91
C VAL A 412 -50.14 60.41 32.09
N GLN A 413 -50.77 59.28 32.44
CA GLN A 413 -51.26 58.58 33.65
C GLN A 413 -51.53 57.09 33.22
N PRO A 414 -51.91 56.15 34.10
CA PRO A 414 -51.47 54.76 34.04
C PRO A 414 -52.44 53.82 33.28
N VAL A 415 -51.87 52.84 32.57
CA VAL A 415 -52.55 51.56 32.32
C VAL A 415 -51.64 50.46 32.84
N GLN A 416 -52.16 49.74 33.83
CA GLN A 416 -51.52 48.63 34.51
C GLN A 416 -51.13 47.53 33.53
N GLN A 417 -49.90 47.02 33.66
CA GLN A 417 -49.58 45.60 33.53
C GLN A 417 -48.20 45.31 34.14
N THR A 418 -48.22 44.98 35.44
CA THR A 418 -47.36 43.93 36.00
C THR A 418 -47.75 42.62 35.29
N HIS A 419 -46.88 41.64 34.97
CA HIS A 419 -46.06 40.86 35.89
C HIS A 419 -44.86 40.19 35.18
N VAL A 420 -43.68 40.35 35.81
CA VAL A 420 -42.70 39.33 36.21
C VAL A 420 -42.63 38.02 35.38
N SER A 421 -41.49 37.86 34.70
CA SER A 421 -41.00 36.58 34.17
C SER A 421 -40.47 35.69 35.30
N THR A 422 -41.27 34.73 35.75
CA THR A 422 -40.81 33.50 36.40
C THR A 422 -41.43 32.31 35.65
N LYS A 423 -40.59 31.55 34.94
CA LYS A 423 -41.01 30.50 34.00
C LYS A 423 -41.49 29.26 34.76
N ALA A 424 -42.80 29.17 35.00
CA ALA A 424 -43.49 27.97 35.45
C ALA A 424 -43.44 26.86 34.37
N PRO A 425 -43.54 25.56 34.73
CA PRO A 425 -43.64 24.48 33.75
C PRO A 425 -44.89 24.71 32.88
N ALA A 426 -44.71 24.71 31.56
CA ALA A 426 -45.78 24.99 30.61
C ALA A 426 -46.88 23.92 30.73
N THR A 427 -48.06 24.31 31.20
CA THR A 427 -49.25 23.45 31.38
C THR A 427 -50.00 23.22 30.06
N GLU A 428 -49.58 23.88 28.98
CA GLU A 428 -50.23 23.85 27.67
C GLU A 428 -49.19 23.60 26.56
N ALA A 429 -49.54 22.75 25.59
CA ALA A 429 -48.78 22.53 24.37
C ALA A 429 -49.21 23.53 23.28
N THR A 430 -48.25 24.14 22.59
CA THR A 430 -48.52 25.04 21.45
C THR A 430 -48.15 24.33 20.15
N ILE A 431 -49.14 24.10 19.28
CA ILE A 431 -48.92 23.44 17.98
C ILE A 431 -49.14 24.45 16.86
N GLN A 432 -48.18 24.55 15.96
CA GLN A 432 -48.28 25.32 14.72
C GLN A 432 -48.64 24.40 13.55
N PHE A 433 -49.83 24.57 13.00
CA PHE A 433 -50.29 23.89 11.79
C PHE A 433 -49.84 24.65 10.55
N VAL A 434 -49.22 23.95 9.61
CA VAL A 434 -48.90 24.46 8.27
C VAL A 434 -49.83 23.78 7.27
N LEU A 435 -50.63 24.57 6.57
CA LEU A 435 -51.51 24.07 5.51
C LEU A 435 -50.75 24.01 4.17
N PRO A 436 -51.27 23.27 3.16
CA PRO A 436 -50.67 23.19 1.82
C PRO A 436 -50.59 24.53 1.09
N ASP A 437 -51.40 25.52 1.48
CA ASP A 437 -51.37 26.90 0.97
C ASP A 437 -50.29 27.77 1.64
N ASN A 438 -49.40 27.15 2.45
CA ASN A 438 -48.39 27.79 3.30
C ASN A 438 -48.96 28.71 4.39
N THR A 439 -50.27 28.69 4.64
CA THR A 439 -50.85 29.39 5.79
C THR A 439 -50.49 28.66 7.07
N LYS A 440 -50.23 29.44 8.12
CA LYS A 440 -49.79 28.95 9.43
C LYS A 440 -50.85 29.31 10.46
N LYS A 441 -51.32 28.33 11.22
CA LYS A 441 -52.28 28.53 12.32
C LYS A 441 -51.70 27.96 13.60
N VAL A 442 -51.64 28.76 14.65
CA VAL A 442 -51.15 28.33 15.97
C VAL A 442 -52.35 28.09 16.88
N ILE A 443 -52.45 26.88 17.44
CA ILE A 443 -53.51 26.49 18.37
C ILE A 443 -52.86 25.91 19.62
N LYS A 444 -53.44 26.21 20.78
CA LYS A 444 -53.00 25.70 22.07
C LYS A 444 -53.87 24.54 22.52
N PHE A 445 -53.24 23.55 23.14
CA PHE A 445 -53.88 22.34 23.64
C PHE A 445 -53.41 22.02 25.06
N PRO A 446 -54.23 21.39 25.90
CA PRO A 446 -53.75 20.83 27.16
C PRO A 446 -52.83 19.62 26.88
N LEU A 447 -51.96 19.28 27.83
CA LEU A 447 -50.89 18.26 27.66
C LEU A 447 -51.43 16.83 27.47
N ASP A 448 -52.64 16.57 27.94
CA ASP A 448 -53.38 15.31 27.89
C ASP A 448 -54.29 15.19 26.66
N ALA A 449 -54.37 16.23 25.81
CA ALA A 449 -55.16 16.19 24.60
C ALA A 449 -54.69 15.05 23.67
N THR A 450 -55.64 14.36 23.06
CA THR A 450 -55.35 13.34 22.04
C THR A 450 -55.29 13.96 20.65
N ILE A 451 -54.67 13.26 19.69
CA ILE A 451 -54.64 13.70 18.29
C ILE A 451 -56.05 13.76 17.68
N SER A 452 -57.00 12.93 18.14
CA SER A 452 -58.41 13.03 17.76
C SER A 452 -59.05 14.36 18.18
N ASP A 453 -58.72 14.85 19.37
CA ASP A 453 -59.21 16.15 19.85
C ASP A 453 -58.53 17.31 19.11
N VAL A 454 -57.25 17.14 18.75
CA VAL A 454 -56.54 18.05 17.84
C VAL A 454 -57.25 18.11 16.49
N GLU A 455 -57.63 16.98 15.91
CA GLU A 455 -58.34 16.92 14.63
C GLU A 455 -59.67 17.68 14.67
N LYS A 456 -60.49 17.43 15.71
CA LYS A 456 -61.77 18.12 15.92
C LYS A 456 -61.56 19.63 16.06
N LYS A 457 -60.57 20.04 16.86
CA LYS A 457 -60.28 21.46 17.11
C LYS A 457 -59.79 22.15 15.84
N VAL A 458 -58.88 21.53 15.09
CA VAL A 458 -58.39 22.03 13.81
C VAL A 458 -59.54 22.18 12.80
N LYS A 459 -60.44 21.20 12.70
CA LYS A 459 -61.62 21.28 11.81
C LYS A 459 -62.59 22.39 12.22
N SER A 460 -62.72 22.69 13.51
CA SER A 460 -63.57 23.78 14.01
C SER A 460 -62.97 25.18 13.80
N GLU A 461 -61.65 25.32 13.94
CA GLU A 461 -60.97 26.63 13.80
C GLU A 461 -60.55 26.98 12.37
N ILE A 462 -60.54 25.98 11.49
CA ILE A 462 -60.12 26.12 10.10
C ILE A 462 -61.26 25.63 9.19
N PRO A 463 -62.20 26.52 8.81
CA PRO A 463 -63.42 26.15 8.07
C PRO A 463 -63.15 25.40 6.76
N GLN A 464 -62.04 25.68 6.09
CA GLN A 464 -61.65 25.00 4.85
C GLN A 464 -61.29 23.52 5.03
N LEU A 465 -61.06 23.07 6.26
CA LEU A 465 -60.76 21.68 6.63
C LEU A 465 -61.97 20.92 7.17
N ALA A 466 -63.08 21.60 7.47
CA ALA A 466 -64.22 21.01 8.16
C ALA A 466 -64.82 19.79 7.44
N SER A 467 -64.86 19.82 6.11
CA SER A 467 -65.39 18.73 5.28
C SER A 467 -64.32 17.80 4.66
N ARG A 468 -63.04 18.00 4.99
CA ARG A 468 -61.92 17.25 4.38
C ARG A 468 -61.41 16.15 5.28
N ILE A 469 -60.86 15.10 4.67
CA ILE A 469 -60.10 14.07 5.36
C ILE A 469 -58.69 14.61 5.53
N ILE A 470 -58.31 14.93 6.76
CA ILE A 470 -57.01 15.52 7.06
C ILE A 470 -56.06 14.46 7.63
N GLN A 471 -54.77 14.61 7.35
CA GLN A 471 -53.67 13.85 7.90
C GLN A 471 -52.60 14.80 8.44
N PHE A 472 -51.93 14.40 9.52
CA PHE A 472 -50.89 15.20 10.16
C PHE A 472 -49.51 14.60 9.90
N GLU A 473 -48.54 15.45 9.59
CA GLU A 473 -47.13 15.07 9.38
C GLU A 473 -46.22 15.99 10.20
N THR A 474 -45.23 15.45 10.90
CA THR A 474 -44.22 16.25 11.62
C THR A 474 -43.22 16.89 10.64
N VAL A 475 -42.58 18.00 11.00
CA VAL A 475 -41.65 18.68 10.07
C VAL A 475 -40.25 18.06 10.09
N ILE A 476 -39.74 17.68 11.27
CA ILE A 476 -38.40 17.10 11.45
C ILE A 476 -38.41 16.10 12.62
N PRO A 477 -38.17 14.79 12.38
CA PRO A 477 -38.21 14.11 11.08
C PRO A 477 -39.60 14.20 10.44
N ARG A 478 -39.71 14.07 9.11
CA ARG A 478 -41.01 14.01 8.43
C ARG A 478 -41.66 12.65 8.65
N ILE A 479 -42.55 12.57 9.64
CA ILE A 479 -43.27 11.34 10.00
C ILE A 479 -44.77 11.62 9.85
N LEU A 480 -45.45 10.78 9.08
CA LEU A 480 -46.90 10.78 8.99
C LEU A 480 -47.48 10.15 10.27
N ILE A 481 -48.40 10.85 10.94
CA ILE A 481 -49.09 10.31 12.11
C ILE A 481 -50.20 9.37 11.62
N PRO A 482 -50.08 8.05 11.82
CA PRO A 482 -51.08 7.09 11.35
C PRO A 482 -52.37 7.23 12.15
N LYS A 483 -53.51 6.86 11.55
CA LYS A 483 -54.82 6.88 12.24
C LYS A 483 -54.86 5.99 13.49
N SER A 484 -54.01 4.96 13.57
CA SER A 484 -53.86 4.12 14.78
C SER A 484 -53.37 4.90 16.00
N ASP A 485 -52.65 6.00 15.78
CA ASP A 485 -52.07 6.82 16.86
C ASP A 485 -52.99 7.97 17.29
N TYR A 486 -54.20 8.07 16.73
CA TYR A 486 -55.12 9.18 17.03
C TYR A 486 -55.65 9.15 18.47
N GLY A 487 -55.54 8.02 19.16
CA GLY A 487 -55.85 7.85 20.58
C GLY A 487 -54.69 8.15 21.54
N LYS A 488 -53.48 8.41 21.04
CA LYS A 488 -52.32 8.76 21.89
C LYS A 488 -52.36 10.24 22.28
N THR A 489 -51.81 10.56 23.46
CA THR A 489 -51.72 11.95 23.93
C THR A 489 -50.60 12.70 23.21
N LEU A 490 -50.66 14.04 23.22
CA LEU A 490 -49.59 14.88 22.67
C LEU A 490 -48.23 14.64 23.36
N THR A 491 -48.25 14.23 24.62
CA THR A 491 -47.05 13.90 25.40
C THR A 491 -46.42 12.59 24.93
N ASP A 492 -47.24 11.56 24.66
CA ASP A 492 -46.77 10.26 24.17
C ASP A 492 -46.11 10.34 22.79
N LEU A 493 -46.53 11.31 21.97
CA LEU A 493 -46.00 11.56 20.63
C LEU A 493 -44.86 12.59 20.61
N HIS A 494 -44.39 13.05 21.78
CA HIS A 494 -43.33 14.06 21.93
C HIS A 494 -43.61 15.37 21.16
N LEU A 495 -44.89 15.77 21.07
CA LEU A 495 -45.33 17.01 20.40
C LEU A 495 -45.43 18.21 21.35
N THR A 496 -45.01 18.03 22.61
CA THR A 496 -44.97 19.06 23.66
C THR A 496 -43.55 19.56 23.90
N PRO A 497 -43.33 20.81 24.39
CA PRO A 497 -44.32 21.86 24.64
C PRO A 497 -44.62 22.72 23.40
N ARG A 498 -43.78 22.65 22.36
CA ARG A 498 -44.00 23.33 21.07
C ARG A 498 -43.66 22.39 19.92
N SER A 499 -44.57 22.25 18.98
CA SER A 499 -44.35 21.44 17.78
C SER A 499 -44.97 22.09 16.55
N GLN A 500 -44.54 21.63 15.38
CA GLN A 500 -45.06 22.07 14.09
C GLN A 500 -45.56 20.83 13.34
N LEU A 501 -46.80 20.88 12.88
CA LEU A 501 -47.45 19.83 12.11
C LEU A 501 -47.88 20.37 10.75
N CYS A 502 -47.54 19.66 9.69
CA CYS A 502 -48.08 19.89 8.36
C CYS A 502 -49.42 19.16 8.25
N VAL A 503 -50.43 19.85 7.71
CA VAL A 503 -51.75 19.28 7.43
C VAL A 503 -51.80 18.90 5.95
N LYS A 504 -52.10 17.63 5.66
CA LYS A 504 -52.36 17.12 4.30
C LYS A 504 -53.84 16.77 4.17
N TYR A 505 -54.46 17.06 3.02
CA TYR A 505 -55.87 16.79 2.76
C TYR A 505 -56.18 16.76 1.27
#